data_AF-A0A1Y3WK96-F1
#
_entry.id   AF-A0A1Y3WK96-F1
#
_cell.length_a   1.000
_cell.length_b   1.000
_cell.length_c   1.000
_cell.angle_alpha   90.00
_cell.angle_beta   90.00
_cell.angle_gamma   90.00
#
_symmetry.space_group_name_H-M   'P 1'
#
loop_
_entity.id
_entity.type
_entity.pdbx_description
1 polymer ?
#
loop_
_entity_poly.entity_id
_entity_poly.type
_entity_poly.pdbx_seq_one_letter_code
_entity_poly.pdbx_strand_id
1 'polypeptide(L)'
;MVFYNCSGITSVSIPSSVTKVGWAAFYGCSHLEELVLPSSLQTIGDNGFAACSNLKRIIVNAAIPPTIEAKTFYEVDRSIPVYVPEGSLEAYKADAYWSEFRLYDNDPSGIISPQKDNSGCYAANGLLYNPSGADLNVYNMQGVLIYTGNATEIELPSRGIYILKTPTATRKVVL
;
A
#
# COMPACT_ATOMS: atom_id res chain seq x y z
N MET A 1 -16.79 1.21 -18.44
CA MET A 1 -16.82 0.39 -17.21
C MET A 1 -15.91 -0.80 -17.44
N VAL A 2 -14.93 -1.07 -16.57
CA VAL A 2 -13.84 -2.04 -16.87
C VAL A 2 -13.93 -3.30 -16.01
N PHE A 3 -14.36 -3.19 -14.74
CA PHE A 3 -14.45 -4.30 -13.78
C PHE A 3 -15.80 -4.31 -13.02
N TYR A 4 -16.90 -4.02 -13.71
CA TYR A 4 -18.23 -3.97 -13.09
C TYR A 4 -18.65 -5.33 -12.52
N ASN A 5 -19.03 -5.37 -11.23
CA ASN A 5 -19.55 -6.54 -10.51
C ASN A 5 -18.60 -7.75 -10.51
N CYS A 6 -17.29 -7.52 -10.50
CA CYS A 6 -16.31 -8.61 -10.44
C CYS A 6 -16.33 -9.26 -9.05
N SER A 7 -16.90 -10.46 -8.95
CA SER A 7 -16.99 -11.25 -7.71
C SER A 7 -15.73 -12.05 -7.35
N GLY A 8 -14.73 -12.09 -8.25
CA GLY A 8 -13.50 -12.85 -8.05
C GLY A 8 -12.27 -12.02 -7.65
N ILE A 9 -12.37 -10.69 -7.66
CA ILE A 9 -11.23 -9.81 -7.39
C ILE A 9 -11.21 -9.46 -5.90
N THR A 10 -10.15 -9.87 -5.20
CA THR A 10 -9.95 -9.63 -3.76
C THR A 10 -8.93 -8.53 -3.45
N SER A 11 -8.02 -8.23 -4.38
CA SER A 11 -7.10 -7.09 -4.29
C SER A 11 -6.94 -6.43 -5.66
N VAL A 12 -6.86 -5.10 -5.67
CA VAL A 12 -6.61 -4.28 -6.87
C VAL A 12 -5.40 -3.39 -6.62
N SER A 13 -4.40 -3.50 -7.51
CA SER A 13 -3.31 -2.55 -7.62
C SER A 13 -3.43 -1.82 -8.95
N ILE A 14 -3.64 -0.50 -8.91
CA ILE A 14 -3.76 0.30 -10.12
C ILE A 14 -2.35 0.69 -10.60
N PRO A 15 -2.00 0.48 -11.88
CA PRO A 15 -0.65 0.76 -12.40
C PRO A 15 -0.21 2.21 -12.20
N SER A 16 1.10 2.42 -11.99
CA SER A 16 1.72 3.74 -11.74
C SER A 16 1.66 4.73 -12.90
N SER A 17 1.17 4.32 -14.08
CA SER A 17 0.93 5.21 -15.22
C SER A 17 -0.49 5.79 -15.24
N VAL A 18 -1.39 5.28 -14.38
CA VAL A 18 -2.79 5.70 -14.37
C VAL A 18 -2.94 7.02 -13.62
N THR A 19 -3.49 8.03 -14.30
CA THR A 19 -3.79 9.34 -13.71
C THR A 19 -5.26 9.52 -13.36
N LYS A 20 -6.17 8.75 -13.98
CA LYS A 20 -7.60 8.81 -13.72
C LYS A 20 -8.23 7.41 -13.67
N VAL A 21 -9.04 7.17 -12.65
CA VAL A 21 -10.02 6.07 -12.63
C VAL A 21 -11.35 6.60 -13.17
N GLY A 22 -11.91 5.92 -14.16
CA GLY A 22 -13.13 6.36 -14.83
C GLY A 22 -14.42 6.08 -14.05
N TRP A 23 -15.53 6.61 -14.57
CA TRP A 23 -16.88 6.38 -14.05
C TRP A 23 -17.18 4.88 -13.88
N ALA A 24 -17.61 4.50 -12.68
CA ALA A 24 -17.99 3.14 -12.30
C ALA A 24 -16.96 2.06 -12.70
N ALA A 25 -15.67 2.38 -12.68
CA ALA A 25 -14.60 1.47 -13.16
C ALA A 25 -14.58 0.13 -12.42
N PHE A 26 -14.79 0.14 -11.09
CA PHE A 26 -14.82 -1.00 -10.18
C PHE A 26 -16.13 -1.07 -9.38
N TYR A 27 -17.22 -0.54 -9.93
CA TYR A 27 -18.52 -0.57 -9.26
C TYR A 27 -18.93 -2.01 -8.94
N GLY A 28 -19.33 -2.26 -7.70
CA GLY A 28 -19.87 -3.55 -7.25
C GLY A 28 -18.82 -4.65 -7.13
N CYS A 29 -17.52 -4.34 -7.07
CA CYS A 29 -16.48 -5.32 -6.71
C CYS A 29 -16.60 -5.71 -5.23
N SER A 30 -17.68 -6.40 -4.89
CA SER A 30 -18.09 -6.69 -3.51
C SER A 30 -17.16 -7.63 -2.77
N HIS A 31 -16.20 -8.28 -3.44
CA HIS A 31 -15.20 -9.16 -2.81
C HIS A 31 -13.84 -8.46 -2.64
N LEU A 32 -13.71 -7.22 -3.10
CA LEU A 32 -12.48 -6.45 -3.01
C LEU A 32 -12.18 -6.12 -1.55
N GLU A 33 -11.09 -6.66 -1.01
CA GLU A 33 -10.68 -6.45 0.38
C GLU A 33 -9.58 -5.38 0.51
N GLU A 34 -8.75 -5.22 -0.52
CA GLU A 34 -7.64 -4.27 -0.55
C GLU A 34 -7.59 -3.47 -1.85
N LEU A 35 -7.38 -2.17 -1.73
CA LEU A 35 -7.19 -1.25 -2.84
C LEU A 35 -5.87 -0.48 -2.70
N VAL A 36 -5.02 -0.56 -3.72
CA VAL A 36 -3.78 0.22 -3.82
C VAL A 36 -3.90 1.25 -4.95
N LEU A 37 -3.84 2.53 -4.57
CA LEU A 37 -3.89 3.68 -5.47
C LEU A 37 -2.47 4.22 -5.75
N PRO A 38 -2.07 4.40 -7.01
CA PRO A 38 -0.71 4.78 -7.37
C PRO A 38 -0.42 6.25 -7.07
N SER A 39 0.87 6.59 -7.01
CA SER A 39 1.34 7.95 -6.76
C SER A 39 0.96 8.95 -7.86
N SER A 40 0.73 8.47 -9.08
CA SER A 40 0.32 9.26 -10.25
C SER A 40 -1.17 9.62 -10.27
N LEU A 41 -1.99 9.01 -9.40
CA LEU A 41 -3.44 9.13 -9.49
C LEU A 41 -3.89 10.54 -9.08
N GLN A 42 -4.63 11.20 -9.97
CA GLN A 42 -5.12 12.56 -9.76
C GLN A 42 -6.62 12.60 -9.50
N THR A 43 -7.40 11.70 -10.13
CA THR A 43 -8.86 11.73 -10.04
C THR A 43 -9.46 10.34 -10.01
N ILE A 44 -10.48 10.16 -9.16
CA ILE A 44 -11.35 8.99 -9.16
C ILE A 44 -12.76 9.43 -9.53
N GLY A 45 -13.25 8.88 -10.63
CA GLY A 45 -14.53 9.24 -11.22
C GLY A 45 -15.74 8.75 -10.43
N ASP A 46 -16.88 9.35 -10.73
CA ASP A 46 -18.19 9.05 -10.14
C ASP A 46 -18.44 7.54 -10.01
N ASN A 47 -18.81 7.09 -8.81
CA ASN A 47 -19.05 5.69 -8.46
C ASN A 47 -17.86 4.73 -8.73
N GLY A 48 -16.62 5.23 -8.85
CA GLY A 48 -15.45 4.45 -9.26
C GLY A 48 -15.23 3.15 -8.47
N PHE A 49 -15.53 3.16 -7.17
CA PHE A 49 -15.46 2.02 -6.24
C PHE A 49 -16.75 1.87 -5.40
N ALA A 50 -17.88 2.36 -5.91
CA ALA A 50 -19.15 2.22 -5.18
C ALA A 50 -19.53 0.74 -5.05
N ALA A 51 -20.19 0.39 -3.94
CA ALA A 51 -20.58 -0.99 -3.59
C ALA A 51 -19.40 -1.99 -3.48
N CYS A 52 -18.16 -1.52 -3.28
CA CYS A 52 -17.03 -2.36 -2.85
C CYS A 52 -17.08 -2.62 -1.34
N SER A 53 -18.18 -3.22 -0.87
CA SER A 53 -18.55 -3.26 0.54
C SER A 53 -17.66 -4.12 1.45
N ASN A 54 -16.85 -5.03 0.89
CA ASN A 54 -15.87 -5.81 1.66
C ASN A 54 -14.47 -5.18 1.74
N LEU A 55 -14.28 -3.93 1.30
CA LEU A 55 -13.00 -3.25 1.47
C LEU A 55 -12.64 -3.22 2.96
N LYS A 56 -11.43 -3.69 3.28
CA LYS A 56 -10.87 -3.73 4.64
C LYS A 56 -9.76 -2.71 4.83
N ARG A 57 -9.11 -2.25 3.76
CA ARG A 57 -8.11 -1.17 3.79
C ARG A 57 -7.89 -0.55 2.43
N ILE A 58 -7.40 0.70 2.43
CA ILE A 58 -6.94 1.40 1.22
C ILE A 58 -5.51 1.90 1.47
N ILE A 59 -4.64 1.68 0.49
CA ILE A 59 -3.27 2.21 0.47
C ILE A 59 -3.22 3.26 -0.65
N VAL A 60 -2.80 4.47 -0.30
CA VAL A 60 -2.67 5.58 -1.25
C VAL A 60 -1.21 5.98 -1.34
N ASN A 61 -0.64 5.88 -2.54
CA ASN A 61 0.76 6.25 -2.78
C ASN A 61 0.92 7.71 -3.25
N ALA A 62 -0.19 8.43 -3.43
CA ALA A 62 -0.18 9.83 -3.85
C ALA A 62 0.08 10.76 -2.66
N ALA A 63 1.07 11.64 -2.78
CA ALA A 63 1.41 12.60 -1.73
C ALA A 63 0.33 13.68 -1.54
N ILE A 64 -0.44 13.96 -2.59
CA ILE A 64 -1.57 14.88 -2.60
C ILE A 64 -2.85 14.05 -2.73
N PRO A 65 -3.90 14.34 -1.93
CA PRO A 65 -5.18 13.65 -2.05
C PRO A 65 -5.72 13.69 -3.49
N PRO A 66 -5.99 12.54 -4.13
CA PRO A 66 -6.67 12.51 -5.41
C PRO A 66 -8.06 13.11 -5.27
N THR A 67 -8.50 13.87 -6.28
CA THR A 67 -9.86 14.41 -6.34
C THR A 67 -10.86 13.27 -6.44
N ILE A 68 -11.86 13.29 -5.57
CA ILE A 68 -12.92 12.29 -5.51
C ILE A 68 -14.21 12.89 -6.07
N GLU A 69 -14.77 12.27 -7.12
CA GLU A 69 -16.08 12.61 -7.65
C GLU A 69 -17.21 11.94 -6.83
N ALA A 70 -18.47 12.23 -7.12
CA ALA A 70 -19.61 11.84 -6.31
C ALA A 70 -19.74 10.31 -6.17
N LYS A 71 -20.09 9.88 -4.95
CA LYS A 71 -20.37 8.46 -4.61
C LYS A 71 -19.21 7.50 -4.90
N THR A 72 -17.99 7.98 -5.09
CA THR A 72 -16.83 7.15 -5.45
C THR A 72 -16.67 5.93 -4.56
N PHE A 73 -16.79 6.09 -3.23
CA PHE A 73 -16.76 5.00 -2.24
C PHE A 73 -18.12 4.84 -1.54
N TYR A 74 -19.23 5.02 -2.26
CA TYR A 74 -20.56 4.76 -1.71
C TYR A 74 -20.66 3.29 -1.26
N GLU A 75 -21.25 3.05 -0.08
CA GLU A 75 -21.32 1.72 0.57
C GLU A 75 -19.98 1.09 0.97
N VAL A 76 -18.90 1.87 1.02
CA VAL A 76 -17.64 1.46 1.65
C VAL A 76 -17.63 1.92 3.10
N ASP A 77 -17.28 1.02 4.03
CA ASP A 77 -17.15 1.36 5.45
C ASP A 77 -16.05 2.42 5.65
N ARG A 78 -16.41 3.56 6.24
CA ARG A 78 -15.48 4.66 6.55
C ARG A 78 -14.58 4.36 7.75
N SER A 79 -14.89 3.32 8.52
CA SER A 79 -14.10 2.89 9.68
C SER A 79 -12.82 2.14 9.30
N ILE A 80 -12.67 1.76 8.03
CA ILE A 80 -11.49 1.06 7.52
C ILE A 80 -10.26 2.00 7.54
N PRO A 81 -9.06 1.44 7.77
CA PRO A 81 -7.86 2.22 7.69
C PRO A 81 -7.54 2.63 6.24
N VAL A 82 -7.13 3.89 6.10
CA VAL A 82 -6.52 4.42 4.89
C VAL A 82 -5.09 4.85 5.23
N TYR A 83 -4.14 4.25 4.52
CA TYR A 83 -2.71 4.50 4.71
C TYR A 83 -2.21 5.44 3.63
N VAL A 84 -1.59 6.54 4.04
CA VAL A 84 -1.06 7.58 3.13
C VAL A 84 0.45 7.71 3.29
N PRO A 85 1.16 8.32 2.33
CA PRO A 85 2.62 8.42 2.40
C PRO A 85 3.05 9.28 3.59
N GLU A 86 4.25 9.00 4.12
CA GLU A 86 4.89 9.86 5.11
C GLU A 86 4.87 11.34 4.70
N GLY A 87 4.56 12.23 5.65
CA GLY A 87 4.42 13.66 5.41
C GLY A 87 3.12 14.10 4.72
N SER A 88 2.28 13.17 4.26
CA SER A 88 1.03 13.51 3.56
C SER A 88 -0.20 13.55 4.47
N LEU A 89 -0.10 13.01 5.70
CA LEU A 89 -1.24 12.83 6.61
C LEU A 89 -2.05 14.11 6.85
N GLU A 90 -1.39 15.25 7.05
CA GLU A 90 -2.06 16.53 7.28
C GLU A 90 -2.84 17.03 6.06
N ALA A 91 -2.34 16.77 4.84
CA ALA A 91 -3.07 17.10 3.62
C ALA A 91 -4.35 16.27 3.48
N TYR A 92 -4.31 14.98 3.82
CA TYR A 92 -5.49 14.10 3.78
C TYR A 92 -6.49 14.41 4.89
N LYS A 93 -6.04 14.87 6.07
CA LYS A 93 -6.93 15.37 7.14
C LYS A 93 -7.60 16.70 6.80
N ALA A 94 -6.95 17.54 5.99
CA ALA A 94 -7.51 18.81 5.53
C ALA A 94 -8.46 18.65 4.34
N ASP A 95 -8.42 17.52 3.64
CA ASP A 95 -9.30 17.23 2.52
C ASP A 95 -10.72 16.90 3.00
N ALA A 96 -11.72 17.48 2.33
CA ALA A 96 -13.13 17.37 2.74
C ALA A 96 -13.69 15.95 2.67
N TYR A 97 -13.13 15.07 1.84
CA TYR A 97 -13.62 13.71 1.67
C TYR A 97 -12.72 12.68 2.36
N TRP A 98 -11.40 12.80 2.18
CA TRP A 98 -10.47 11.81 2.75
C TRP A 98 -10.42 11.85 4.28
N SER A 99 -10.71 13.00 4.88
CA SER A 99 -10.83 13.16 6.34
C SER A 99 -11.97 12.36 6.98
N GLU A 100 -12.92 11.84 6.19
CA GLU A 100 -13.99 10.97 6.69
C GLU A 100 -13.50 9.56 7.04
N PHE A 101 -12.33 9.14 6.56
CA PHE A 101 -11.75 7.82 6.85
C PHE A 101 -10.85 7.82 8.09
N ARG A 102 -10.54 6.63 8.61
CA ARG A 102 -9.47 6.46 9.60
C ARG A 102 -8.10 6.54 8.91
N LEU A 103 -7.52 7.72 8.93
CA LEU A 103 -6.23 8.01 8.31
C LEU A 103 -5.06 7.63 9.22
N TYR A 104 -4.05 6.99 8.63
CA TYR A 104 -2.78 6.67 9.27
C TYR A 104 -1.63 7.06 8.34
N ASP A 105 -0.56 7.60 8.94
CA ASP A 105 0.72 7.77 8.27
C ASP A 105 1.42 6.42 8.18
N ASN A 106 1.72 6.00 6.95
CA ASN A 106 2.34 4.71 6.64
C ASN A 106 1.50 3.48 7.03
N ASP A 107 1.54 2.43 6.20
CA ASP A 107 0.84 1.18 6.48
C ASP A 107 1.55 0.39 7.60
N PRO A 108 0.89 0.02 8.72
CA PRO A 108 1.43 -0.85 9.78
C PRO A 108 1.74 -2.27 9.28
N SER A 109 1.34 -2.65 8.06
CA SER A 109 1.83 -3.87 7.41
C SER A 109 3.29 -3.76 6.94
N GLY A 110 3.83 -2.54 6.78
CA GLY A 110 5.16 -2.28 6.24
C GLY A 110 5.25 -2.38 4.72
N ILE A 111 4.12 -2.49 4.00
CA ILE A 111 4.11 -2.43 2.52
C ILE A 111 4.21 -0.97 2.08
N ILE A 112 5.44 -0.47 2.13
CA ILE A 112 5.90 0.67 1.35
C ILE A 112 6.41 0.11 0.02
N SER A 113 5.79 0.50 -1.09
CA SER A 113 6.52 0.55 -2.37
C SER A 113 7.81 1.35 -2.14
N PRO A 114 8.94 0.96 -2.75
CA PRO A 114 10.28 1.08 -2.17
C PRO A 114 10.58 2.53 -1.80
N GLN A 115 10.57 2.84 -0.50
CA GLN A 115 11.20 4.07 -0.04
C GLN A 115 12.71 3.89 -0.22
N LYS A 116 13.22 4.56 -1.25
CA LYS A 116 14.62 4.78 -1.54
C LYS A 116 15.11 5.96 -0.70
N ASP A 117 14.88 5.92 0.61
CA ASP A 117 15.68 6.74 1.51
C ASP A 117 16.96 5.93 1.81
N ASN A 118 18.12 6.59 1.86
CA ASN A 118 19.41 5.90 2.06
C ASN A 118 19.56 5.29 3.48
N SER A 119 18.47 5.23 4.26
CA SER A 119 18.46 4.95 5.70
C SER A 119 17.91 3.57 6.06
N GLY A 120 17.25 2.86 5.14
CA GLY A 120 16.52 1.62 5.45
C GLY A 120 16.76 0.46 4.49
N CYS A 121 16.60 -0.77 4.98
CA CYS A 121 16.50 -1.96 4.13
C CYS A 121 15.10 -2.02 3.48
N TYR A 122 15.02 -2.38 2.20
CA TYR A 122 13.77 -2.45 1.43
C TYR A 122 13.78 -3.63 0.46
N ALA A 123 12.60 -4.07 0.00
CA ALA A 123 12.48 -5.10 -1.01
C ALA A 123 12.12 -4.51 -2.37
N ALA A 124 12.78 -4.97 -3.43
CA ALA A 124 12.43 -4.64 -4.81
C ALA A 124 12.87 -5.76 -5.75
N ASN A 125 12.16 -5.98 -6.87
CA ASN A 125 12.54 -6.97 -7.89
C ASN A 125 12.78 -8.40 -7.35
N GLY A 126 12.14 -8.79 -6.24
CA GLY A 126 12.36 -10.10 -5.60
C GLY A 126 13.65 -10.22 -4.79
N LEU A 127 14.34 -9.11 -4.53
CA LEU A 127 15.54 -9.02 -3.70
C LEU A 127 15.30 -8.12 -2.49
N LEU A 128 16.06 -8.37 -1.44
CA LEU A 128 16.19 -7.48 -0.29
C LEU A 128 17.44 -6.61 -0.47
N TYR A 129 17.26 -5.29 -0.38
CA TYR A 129 18.33 -4.30 -0.47
C TYR A 129 18.66 -3.75 0.92
N ASN A 130 19.95 -3.66 1.23
CA ASN A 130 20.52 -3.09 2.45
C ASN A 130 21.53 -1.99 2.10
N PRO A 131 21.06 -0.81 1.65
CA PRO A 131 21.91 0.22 1.06
C PRO A 131 22.94 0.82 2.04
N SER A 132 22.71 0.73 3.34
CA SER A 132 23.66 1.22 4.36
C SER A 132 24.83 0.27 4.61
N GLY A 133 24.74 -0.98 4.18
CA GLY A 133 25.72 -2.02 4.52
C GLY A 133 25.81 -2.29 6.03
N ALA A 134 24.76 -1.96 6.78
CA ALA A 134 24.72 -2.24 8.21
C ALA A 134 24.56 -3.75 8.46
N ASP A 135 25.05 -4.22 9.61
CA ASP A 135 24.81 -5.59 10.06
C ASP A 135 23.31 -5.87 10.11
N LEU A 136 22.91 -6.96 9.46
CA LEU A 136 21.52 -7.30 9.23
C LEU A 136 21.30 -8.79 9.50
N ASN A 137 20.31 -9.07 10.34
CA ASN A 137 19.74 -10.40 10.51
C ASN A 137 18.33 -10.42 9.91
N VAL A 138 18.05 -11.43 9.07
CA VAL A 138 16.76 -11.63 8.42
C VAL A 138 16.14 -12.91 8.96
N TYR A 139 14.91 -12.84 9.43
CA TYR A 139 14.15 -13.98 9.94
C TYR A 139 12.87 -14.18 9.14
N ASN A 140 12.43 -15.42 8.99
CA ASN A 140 11.07 -15.71 8.51
C ASN A 140 10.03 -15.49 9.63
N MET A 141 8.75 -15.61 9.32
CA MET A 141 7.65 -15.45 10.29
C MET A 141 7.58 -16.55 11.38
N GLN A 142 8.32 -17.65 11.22
CA GLN A 142 8.47 -18.68 12.25
C GLN A 142 9.64 -18.38 13.21
N GLY A 143 10.35 -17.26 13.00
CA GLY A 143 11.50 -16.86 13.82
C GLY A 143 12.81 -17.55 13.42
N VAL A 144 12.85 -18.27 12.30
CA VAL A 144 14.07 -18.92 11.79
C VAL A 144 14.96 -17.88 11.12
N LEU A 145 16.25 -17.86 11.47
CA LEU A 145 17.24 -17.01 10.81
C LEU A 145 17.51 -17.50 9.40
N ILE A 146 17.30 -16.64 8.41
CA ILE A 146 17.44 -16.91 6.98
C ILE A 146 18.74 -16.31 6.43
N TYR A 147 19.14 -15.14 6.93
CA TYR A 147 20.35 -14.45 6.51
C TYR A 147 20.97 -13.69 7.68
N THR A 148 22.31 -13.63 7.70
CA THR A 148 23.08 -12.75 8.58
C THR A 148 24.28 -12.20 7.80
N GLY A 149 24.53 -10.90 7.92
CA GLY A 149 25.64 -10.23 7.23
C GLY A 149 25.33 -8.78 6.89
N ASN A 150 26.10 -8.23 5.95
CA ASN A 150 26.04 -6.80 5.57
C ASN A 150 25.99 -6.60 4.04
N ALA A 151 25.63 -7.64 3.28
CA ALA A 151 25.50 -7.54 1.83
C ALA A 151 24.43 -6.51 1.47
N THR A 152 24.70 -5.70 0.45
CA THR A 152 23.80 -4.64 -0.01
C THR A 152 22.62 -5.17 -0.82
N GLU A 153 22.74 -6.38 -1.36
CA GLU A 153 21.71 -7.11 -2.10
C GLU A 153 21.67 -8.56 -1.60
N ILE A 154 20.48 -9.04 -1.27
CA ILE A 154 20.27 -10.33 -0.61
C ILE A 154 19.11 -11.04 -1.32
N GLU A 155 19.40 -12.22 -1.86
CA GLU A 155 18.37 -13.14 -2.37
C GLU A 155 17.85 -13.99 -1.21
N LEU A 156 16.52 -14.01 -1.04
CA LEU A 156 15.86 -14.79 0.00
C LEU A 156 15.19 -16.03 -0.63
N PRO A 157 15.06 -17.14 0.12
CA PRO A 157 14.67 -18.44 -0.42
C PRO A 157 13.24 -18.49 -0.99
N SER A 158 12.37 -17.54 -0.62
CA SER A 158 11.00 -17.48 -1.12
C SER A 158 10.42 -16.07 -1.04
N ARG A 159 9.38 -15.79 -1.83
CA ARG A 159 8.56 -14.60 -1.64
C ARG A 159 7.72 -14.73 -0.37
N GLY A 160 7.54 -13.63 0.36
CA GLY A 160 6.86 -13.66 1.64
C GLY A 160 7.33 -12.59 2.61
N ILE A 161 6.93 -12.75 3.86
CA ILE A 161 7.16 -11.77 4.92
C ILE A 161 8.41 -12.14 5.71
N TYR A 162 9.27 -11.15 5.92
CA TYR A 162 10.51 -11.27 6.68
C TYR A 162 10.62 -10.21 7.77
N ILE A 163 11.32 -10.55 8.85
CA ILE A 163 11.70 -9.64 9.93
C ILE A 163 13.18 -9.31 9.78
N LEU A 164 13.48 -8.03 9.64
CA LEU A 164 14.81 -7.45 9.53
C LEU A 164 15.22 -6.90 10.90
N LYS A 165 16.38 -7.29 11.40
CA LYS A 165 16.98 -6.73 12.62
C LYS A 165 18.34 -6.15 12.31
N THR A 166 18.46 -4.84 12.54
CA THR A 166 19.74 -4.11 12.59
C THR A 166 20.08 -3.83 14.07
N PRO A 167 21.29 -3.34 14.39
CA PRO A 167 21.64 -2.97 15.77
C PRO A 167 20.73 -1.90 16.38
N THR A 168 20.09 -1.07 15.55
CA THR A 168 19.31 0.08 15.97
C THR A 168 17.81 -0.05 15.73
N ALA A 169 17.36 -1.05 14.95
CA ALA A 169 15.97 -1.17 14.57
C ALA A 169 15.54 -2.62 14.28
N THR A 170 14.26 -2.89 14.47
CA THR A 170 13.58 -4.07 13.93
C THR A 170 12.50 -3.60 12.96
N ARG A 171 12.46 -4.18 11.77
CA ARG A 171 11.52 -3.82 10.69
C ARG A 171 10.94 -5.08 10.06
N LYS A 172 9.78 -4.96 9.43
CA LYS A 172 9.14 -6.03 8.67
C LYS A 172 9.20 -5.65 7.19
N VAL A 173 9.46 -6.63 6.32
CA VAL A 173 9.52 -6.42 4.86
C VAL A 173 8.76 -7.55 4.15
N VAL A 174 8.23 -7.25 2.96
CA VAL A 174 7.55 -8.22 2.09
C VAL A 174 8.30 -8.32 0.77
N LEU A 175 8.66 -9.54 0.37
CA LEU A 175 9.32 -9.87 -0.90
C LEU A 175 8.35 -10.48 -1.91
#